data_AF-A0A8B7J4D5-F1
#
_entry.id   AF-A0A8B7J4D5-F1
#
_cell.length_a   1.000
_cell.length_b   1.000
_cell.length_c   1.000
_cell.angle_alpha   90.00
_cell.angle_beta   90.00
_cell.angle_gamma   90.00
#
_symmetry.space_group_name_H-M   'P 1'
#
loop_
_entity.id
_entity.type
_entity.pdbx_description
1 polymer ?
#
loop_
_entity_poly.entity_id
_entity_poly.type
_entity_poly.pdbx_seq_one_letter_code
_entity_poly.pdbx_strand_id
1 'polypeptide(L)'
;HRIESLLGNKIDQQTWTDDGTLSERELRSTLLAFACTHNMRNCRTTAAEMFKKWMSSNGTTSLPSDVMKAIFATGAKTDDGWEFLLKMYSSSVSEAEKKKMIEALASTDDVRKLIWLMQNSLEGEIIRAQELSHIITT
;
A
#
# COMPACT_ATOMS: atom_id res chain seq x y z
N HIS A 1 -22.30 1.81 4.75
CA HIS A 1 -23.24 2.30 5.79
C HIS A 1 -22.96 1.80 7.22
N ARG A 2 -23.14 0.52 7.60
CA ARG A 2 -22.92 0.10 9.01
C ARG A 2 -21.47 0.23 9.49
N ILE A 3 -20.51 -0.16 8.65
CA ILE A 3 -19.06 -0.06 8.97
C ILE A 3 -18.62 1.41 9.02
N GLU A 4 -19.08 2.23 8.07
CA GLU A 4 -18.82 3.68 8.09
C GLU A 4 -19.39 4.36 9.34
N SER A 5 -20.58 3.96 9.78
CA SER A 5 -21.15 4.48 11.03
C SER A 5 -20.32 4.09 12.27
N LEU A 6 -19.63 2.95 12.23
CA LEU A 6 -18.84 2.45 13.36
C LEU A 6 -17.44 3.05 13.39
N LEU A 7 -16.76 3.06 12.24
CA LEU A 7 -15.34 3.42 12.14
C LEU A 7 -15.11 4.82 11.57
N GLY A 8 -16.10 5.44 10.93
CA GLY A 8 -15.94 6.69 10.19
C GLY A 8 -15.35 7.82 11.03
N ASN A 9 -15.92 8.08 12.21
CA ASN A 9 -15.40 9.11 13.12
C ASN A 9 -13.95 8.83 13.55
N LYS A 10 -13.57 7.57 13.71
CA LYS A 10 -12.20 7.20 14.08
C LYS A 10 -11.24 7.32 12.90
N ILE A 11 -11.69 7.01 11.68
CA ILE A 11 -10.93 7.22 10.45
C ILE A 11 -10.67 8.71 10.23
N ASP A 12 -11.67 9.57 10.43
CA ASP A 12 -11.55 11.02 10.25
C ASP A 12 -10.58 11.68 11.24
N GLN A 13 -10.36 11.05 12.40
CA GLN A 13 -9.40 11.52 13.41
C GLN A 13 -7.95 11.14 13.08
N GLN A 14 -7.71 10.29 12.08
CA GLN A 14 -6.36 9.86 11.73
C GLN A 14 -5.59 10.95 10.98
N THR A 15 -4.34 11.15 11.38
CA THR A 15 -3.39 12.02 10.67
C THR A 15 -2.62 11.21 9.62
N TRP A 16 -2.07 11.90 8.63
CA TRP A 16 -1.20 11.31 7.61
C TRP A 16 0.28 11.55 7.95
N THR A 17 0.68 11.18 9.17
CA THR A 17 2.02 11.37 9.75
C THR A 17 2.46 10.12 10.54
N ASP A 18 3.68 10.15 11.10
CA ASP A 18 4.24 9.07 11.94
C ASP A 18 4.23 9.43 13.45
N ASP A 19 3.44 10.43 13.85
CA ASP A 19 3.45 10.96 15.22
C ASP A 19 2.71 10.05 16.21
N GLY A 20 2.92 10.25 17.51
CA GLY A 20 2.18 9.56 18.58
C GLY A 20 2.83 8.27 19.09
N THR A 21 2.13 7.60 19.99
CA THR A 21 2.54 6.33 20.60
C THR A 21 2.46 5.18 19.62
N LEU A 22 3.18 4.08 19.90
CA LEU A 22 3.13 2.86 19.07
C LEU A 22 1.69 2.39 18.82
N SER A 23 0.83 2.40 19.84
CA SER A 23 -0.57 2.00 19.69
C SER A 23 -1.36 2.91 18.76
N GLU A 24 -1.09 4.22 18.77
CA GLU A 24 -1.79 5.19 17.90
C GLU A 24 -1.33 5.03 16.45
N ARG A 25 -0.03 4.78 16.24
CA ARG A 25 0.57 4.53 14.92
C ARG A 25 0.01 3.25 14.28
N GLU A 26 -0.08 2.16 15.05
CA GLU A 26 -0.68 0.90 14.58
C GLU A 26 -2.17 1.06 14.23
N LEU A 27 -2.93 1.77 15.07
CA LEU A 27 -4.34 2.07 14.81
C LEU A 27 -4.51 2.90 13.53
N ARG A 28 -3.66 3.93 13.34
CA ARG A 28 -3.64 4.77 12.13
C ARG A 28 -3.40 3.95 10.88
N SER A 29 -2.33 3.14 10.89
CA SER A 29 -1.96 2.31 9.74
C SER A 29 -3.12 1.38 9.34
N THR A 30 -3.72 0.73 10.34
CA THR A 30 -4.84 -0.20 10.14
C THR A 30 -6.09 0.51 9.60
N LEU A 31 -6.52 1.60 10.24
CA LEU A 31 -7.75 2.31 9.86
C LEU A 31 -7.65 2.95 8.47
N LEU A 32 -6.51 3.56 8.14
CA LEU A 32 -6.32 4.20 6.83
C LEU A 32 -6.19 3.15 5.72
N ALA A 33 -5.46 2.06 5.93
CA ALA A 33 -5.40 0.97 4.96
C ALA A 33 -6.80 0.40 4.69
N PHE A 34 -7.57 0.12 5.74
CA PHE A 34 -8.95 -0.36 5.63
C PHE A 34 -9.84 0.63 4.87
N ALA A 35 -9.80 1.92 5.24
CA ALA A 35 -10.62 2.94 4.61
C ALA A 35 -10.32 3.08 3.11
N CYS A 36 -9.05 3.06 2.72
CA CYS A 36 -8.64 3.18 1.31
C CYS A 36 -9.05 1.97 0.47
N THR A 37 -8.86 0.75 1.00
CA THR A 37 -9.29 -0.49 0.33
C THR A 37 -10.80 -0.47 0.07
N HIS A 38 -11.60 -0.11 1.08
CA HIS A 38 -13.06 -0.13 1.01
C HIS A 38 -13.71 1.16 0.48
N ASN A 39 -12.93 2.07 -0.10
CA ASN A 39 -13.43 3.33 -0.67
C ASN A 39 -14.24 4.18 0.32
N MET A 40 -13.80 4.23 1.57
CA MET A 40 -14.47 4.98 2.62
C MET A 40 -13.91 6.40 2.72
N ARG A 41 -14.82 7.36 2.91
CA ARG A 41 -14.49 8.78 3.09
C ARG A 41 -13.61 9.28 1.92
N ASN A 42 -12.64 10.14 2.21
CA ASN A 42 -11.72 10.71 1.21
C ASN A 42 -10.36 9.99 1.18
N CYS A 43 -10.26 8.77 1.74
CA CYS A 43 -8.97 8.09 1.88
C CYS A 43 -8.26 7.91 0.54
N ARG A 44 -8.97 7.43 -0.49
CA ARG A 44 -8.39 7.20 -1.82
C ARG A 44 -7.87 8.48 -2.45
N THR A 45 -8.58 9.59 -2.32
CA THR A 45 -8.16 10.89 -2.87
C THR A 45 -6.83 11.32 -2.24
N THR A 46 -6.76 11.34 -0.90
CA THR A 46 -5.54 11.74 -0.20
C THR A 46 -4.38 10.78 -0.46
N ALA A 47 -4.61 9.46 -0.42
CA ALA A 47 -3.60 8.46 -0.74
C ALA A 47 -3.09 8.59 -2.18
N ALA A 48 -3.97 8.82 -3.15
CA ALA A 48 -3.60 9.00 -4.55
C ALA A 48 -2.78 10.28 -4.77
N GLU A 49 -3.13 11.39 -4.12
CA GLU A 49 -2.36 12.63 -4.18
C GLU A 49 -0.94 12.44 -3.61
N MET A 50 -0.82 11.77 -2.46
CA MET A 50 0.48 11.45 -1.86
C MET A 50 1.29 10.50 -2.74
N PHE A 51 0.67 9.46 -3.30
CA PHE A 51 1.32 8.52 -4.22
C PHE A 51 1.82 9.26 -5.47
N LYS A 52 0.99 10.11 -6.07
CA LYS A 52 1.34 10.91 -7.24
C LYS A 52 2.53 11.82 -6.97
N LYS A 53 2.56 12.50 -5.81
CA LYS A 53 3.68 13.34 -5.40
C LYS A 53 4.96 12.50 -5.25
N TRP A 54 4.87 11.35 -4.58
CA TRP A 54 5.99 10.43 -4.42
C TRP A 54 6.53 9.91 -5.77
N MET A 55 5.62 9.46 -6.65
CA MET A 55 5.94 9.02 -8.01
C MET A 55 6.60 10.13 -8.84
N SER A 56 6.09 11.36 -8.77
CA SER A 56 6.66 12.52 -9.48
C SER A 56 8.09 12.86 -9.01
N SER A 57 8.44 12.47 -7.79
CA SER A 57 9.79 12.62 -7.25
C SER A 57 10.68 11.40 -7.51
N ASN A 58 10.24 10.45 -8.34
CA ASN A 58 10.91 9.17 -8.58
C ASN A 58 11.24 8.44 -7.25
N GLY A 59 10.31 8.50 -6.30
CA GLY A 59 10.41 7.80 -5.03
C GLY A 59 11.30 8.46 -3.96
N THR A 60 11.84 9.65 -4.23
CA THR A 60 12.80 10.34 -3.33
C THR A 60 12.13 11.14 -2.21
N THR A 61 10.88 11.57 -2.39
CA THR A 61 10.13 12.24 -1.33
C THR A 61 9.86 11.26 -0.20
N SER A 62 10.18 11.64 1.04
CA SER A 62 9.86 10.81 2.20
C SER A 62 8.33 10.67 2.37
N LEU A 63 7.88 9.43 2.58
CA LEU A 63 6.50 9.11 2.94
C LEU A 63 6.46 8.69 4.42
N PRO A 64 5.43 9.08 5.19
CA PRO A 64 5.29 8.56 6.54
C PRO A 64 5.03 7.04 6.50
N SER A 65 5.83 6.31 7.26
CA SER A 65 5.87 4.86 7.28
C SER A 65 4.52 4.24 7.66
N ASP A 66 3.74 4.90 8.51
CA ASP A 66 2.47 4.40 9.03
C ASP A 66 1.38 4.38 7.94
N VAL A 67 1.46 5.30 6.97
CA VAL A 67 0.43 5.46 5.92
C VAL A 67 0.85 4.90 4.56
N MET A 68 2.12 4.50 4.41
CA MET A 68 2.66 3.91 3.17
C MET A 68 1.78 2.80 2.61
N LYS A 69 1.23 1.91 3.45
CA LYS A 69 0.40 0.80 2.99
C LYS A 69 -0.84 1.30 2.24
N ALA A 70 -1.54 2.31 2.77
CA ALA A 70 -2.70 2.92 2.14
C ALA A 70 -2.33 3.65 0.84
N ILE A 71 -1.19 4.34 0.83
CA ILE A 71 -0.66 5.08 -0.32
C ILE A 71 -0.31 4.12 -1.46
N PHE A 72 0.48 3.08 -1.18
CA PHE A 72 0.90 2.09 -2.17
C PHE A 72 -0.29 1.29 -2.71
N ALA A 73 -1.18 0.80 -1.85
CA ALA A 73 -2.36 0.04 -2.29
C ALA A 73 -3.27 0.87 -3.20
N THR A 74 -3.42 2.18 -2.91
CA THR A 74 -4.19 3.08 -3.78
C THR A 74 -3.47 3.34 -5.10
N GLY A 75 -2.15 3.55 -5.08
CA GLY A 75 -1.35 3.78 -6.29
C GLY A 75 -1.27 2.57 -7.22
N ALA A 76 -1.19 1.36 -6.66
CA ALA A 76 -1.12 0.10 -7.41
C ALA A 76 -2.42 -0.27 -8.15
N LYS A 77 -3.50 0.53 -8.00
CA LYS A 77 -4.75 0.38 -8.75
C LYS A 77 -4.66 0.89 -10.19
N THR A 78 -3.65 1.69 -10.54
CA THR A 78 -3.40 2.11 -11.93
C THR A 78 -2.22 1.35 -12.52
N ASP A 79 -2.19 1.20 -13.85
CA ASP A 79 -1.10 0.50 -14.54
C ASP A 79 0.24 1.20 -14.29
N ASP A 80 0.31 2.52 -14.54
CA ASP A 80 1.51 3.33 -14.29
C ASP A 80 1.98 3.25 -12.83
N GLY A 81 1.03 3.27 -11.88
CA GLY A 81 1.34 3.20 -10.46
C GLY A 81 1.83 1.83 -10.03
N TRP A 82 1.25 0.77 -10.58
CA TRP A 82 1.69 -0.61 -10.33
C TRP A 82 3.09 -0.85 -10.90
N GLU A 83 3.37 -0.44 -12.14
CA GLU A 83 4.69 -0.57 -12.75
C GLU A 83 5.75 0.23 -11.99
N PHE A 84 5.41 1.47 -11.59
CA PHE A 84 6.28 2.29 -10.77
C PHE A 84 6.58 1.63 -9.43
N LEU A 85 5.56 1.09 -8.75
CA LEU A 85 5.73 0.45 -7.45
C LEU A 85 6.57 -0.84 -7.55
N LEU A 86 6.41 -1.62 -8.63
CA LEU A 86 7.24 -2.80 -8.90
C LEU A 86 8.71 -2.40 -9.13
N LYS A 87 8.96 -1.31 -9.88
CA LYS A 87 10.31 -0.76 -10.04
C LYS A 87 10.91 -0.37 -8.69
N MET A 88 10.14 0.31 -7.84
CA MET A 88 10.59 0.71 -6.51
C MET A 88 10.89 -0.51 -5.61
N TYR A 89 10.04 -1.54 -5.65
CA TYR A 89 10.26 -2.82 -4.94
C TYR A 89 11.60 -3.46 -5.30
N SER A 90 11.95 -3.50 -6.59
CA SER A 90 13.22 -4.09 -7.06
C SER A 90 14.45 -3.29 -6.60
N SER A 91 14.30 -1.97 -6.41
CA SER A 91 15.39 -1.08 -5.96
C SER A 91 15.49 -0.89 -4.44
N SER A 92 14.42 -1.19 -3.69
CA SER A 92 14.39 -0.92 -2.25
C SER A 92 15.28 -1.88 -1.48
N VAL A 93 16.01 -1.35 -0.50
CA VAL A 93 16.83 -2.10 0.46
C VAL A 93 16.06 -2.40 1.76
N SER A 94 14.92 -1.74 1.97
CA SER A 94 14.13 -1.86 3.20
C SER A 94 13.14 -3.01 3.07
N GLU A 95 13.37 -4.10 3.79
CA GLU A 95 12.49 -5.26 3.80
C GLU A 95 11.06 -4.92 4.26
N ALA A 96 10.94 -4.00 5.23
CA ALA A 96 9.65 -3.52 5.70
C ALA A 96 8.87 -2.75 4.62
N GLU A 97 9.56 -1.98 3.78
CA GLU A 97 8.94 -1.28 2.65
C GLU A 97 8.59 -2.25 1.53
N LYS A 98 9.51 -3.17 1.18
CA LYS A 98 9.28 -4.20 0.16
C LYS A 98 8.03 -5.02 0.48
N LYS A 99 7.84 -5.39 1.75
CA LYS A 99 6.62 -6.07 2.20
C LYS A 99 5.35 -5.25 1.93
N LYS A 100 5.36 -3.95 2.25
CA LYS A 100 4.20 -3.07 1.96
C LYS A 100 3.97 -2.91 0.46
N MET A 101 5.04 -2.87 -0.34
CA MET A 101 4.97 -2.78 -1.80
C MET A 101 4.38 -4.06 -2.40
N ILE A 102 4.82 -5.25 -1.97
CA ILE A 102 4.31 -6.51 -2.53
C ILE A 102 2.85 -6.75 -2.16
N GLU A 103 2.43 -6.43 -0.93
CA GLU A 103 1.03 -6.45 -0.51
C GLU A 103 0.19 -5.47 -1.37
N ALA A 104 0.71 -4.27 -1.65
CA ALA A 104 0.03 -3.31 -2.50
C ALA A 104 -0.07 -3.77 -3.97
N LEU A 105 1.01 -4.33 -4.55
CA LEU A 105 1.01 -4.89 -5.90
C LEU A 105 0.01 -6.06 -6.03
N ALA A 106 -0.09 -6.90 -5.00
CA ALA A 106 -1.05 -8.01 -4.92
C ALA A 106 -2.49 -7.54 -4.72
N SER A 107 -2.74 -6.30 -4.28
CA SER A 107 -4.09 -5.75 -4.16
C SER A 107 -4.71 -5.29 -5.49
N THR A 108 -4.03 -5.50 -6.63
CA THR A 108 -4.52 -5.13 -7.96
C THR A 108 -5.74 -5.96 -8.38
N ASP A 109 -6.65 -5.35 -9.15
CA ASP A 109 -7.81 -6.05 -9.72
C ASP A 109 -7.49 -6.72 -11.07
N ASP A 110 -6.28 -6.53 -11.63
CA ASP A 110 -5.83 -7.16 -12.87
C ASP A 110 -5.26 -8.56 -12.60
N VAL A 111 -6.07 -9.58 -12.91
CA VAL A 111 -5.72 -11.00 -12.73
C VAL A 111 -4.41 -11.38 -13.42
N ARG A 112 -4.05 -10.73 -14.54
CA ARG A 112 -2.79 -11.03 -15.25
C ARG A 112 -1.58 -10.61 -14.42
N LYS A 113 -1.67 -9.48 -13.72
CA LYS A 113 -0.63 -8.99 -12.81
C LYS A 113 -0.50 -9.91 -11.59
N LEU A 114 -1.63 -10.42 -11.05
CA LEU A 114 -1.60 -11.42 -9.98
C LEU A 114 -0.90 -12.71 -10.41
N ILE A 115 -1.23 -13.24 -11.59
CA ILE A 115 -0.56 -14.42 -12.15
C ILE A 115 0.94 -14.15 -12.33
N TRP A 116 1.30 -12.98 -12.85
CA TRP A 116 2.70 -12.60 -13.02
C TRP A 116 3.45 -12.55 -11.68
N LEU A 117 2.88 -11.96 -10.63
CA LEU A 117 3.47 -11.93 -9.29
C LEU A 117 3.69 -13.34 -8.74
N MET A 118 2.69 -14.21 -8.86
CA MET A 118 2.79 -15.60 -8.40
C MET A 118 3.88 -16.37 -9.15
N GLN A 119 3.92 -16.27 -10.49
CA GLN A 119 4.95 -16.93 -11.31
C GLN A 119 6.36 -16.45 -10.94
N ASN A 120 6.58 -15.13 -10.87
CA ASN A 120 7.88 -14.57 -10.52
C ASN A 120 8.31 -14.93 -9.09
N SER A 121 7.35 -15.06 -8.16
CA SER A 121 7.65 -15.52 -6.79
C SER A 121 8.07 -16.99 -6.76
N LEU A 122 7.45 -17.85 -7.59
CA LEU A 122 7.81 -19.26 -7.68
C LEU A 122 9.17 -19.48 -8.34
N GLU A 123 9.54 -18.63 -9.30
CA GLU A 123 10.87 -18.61 -9.93
C GLU A 123 11.95 -18.12 -8.96
N GLY A 124 11.64 -17.11 -8.14
CA GLY A 124 12.51 -16.66 -7.05
C GLY A 124 13.58 -15.64 -7.44
N GLU A 125 13.64 -15.21 -8.71
CA GLU A 125 14.66 -14.28 -9.20
C GLU A 125 14.30 -12.81 -8.91
N ILE A 126 13.16 -12.34 -9.42
CA ILE A 126 12.71 -10.94 -9.24
C ILE A 126 11.98 -10.78 -7.90
N ILE A 127 11.10 -11.72 -7.59
CA ILE A 127 10.36 -11.78 -6.33
C ILE A 127 10.80 -13.04 -5.62
N ARG A 128 11.27 -12.91 -4.37
CA ARG A 128 11.73 -14.07 -3.60
C ARG A 128 10.54 -14.98 -3.29
N ALA A 129 10.79 -16.30 -3.27
CA ALA A 129 9.75 -17.29 -2.99
C ALA A 129 9.00 -17.09 -1.67
N GLN A 130 9.65 -16.54 -0.64
CA GLN A 130 9.01 -16.23 0.64
C GLN A 130 7.87 -15.19 0.53
N GLU A 131 7.90 -14.33 -0.47
CA GLU A 131 6.87 -13.30 -0.70
C GLU A 131 5.56 -13.88 -1.23
N LEU A 132 5.56 -15.13 -1.73
CA LEU A 132 4.36 -15.80 -2.23
C LEU A 132 3.24 -15.79 -1.17
N SER A 133 3.59 -15.98 0.11
CA SER A 133 2.62 -15.95 1.20
C SER A 133 1.89 -14.62 1.32
N HIS A 134 2.57 -13.50 1.07
CA HIS A 134 1.98 -12.16 1.08
C HIS A 134 1.12 -11.91 -0.15
N ILE A 135 1.50 -12.47 -1.31
CA ILE A 135 0.76 -12.32 -2.56
C ILE A 135 -0.58 -13.04 -2.51
N ILE A 136 -0.63 -14.28 -2.01
CA ILE A 136 -1.86 -15.10 -2.03
C ILE A 136 -2.83 -14.82 -0.88
N THR A 137 -2.40 -14.10 0.16
CA THR A 137 -3.23 -13.77 1.33
C THR A 137 -3.82 -12.37 1.29
N THR A 138 -3.35 -11.53 0.35
CA THR A 138 -3.90 -10.20 0.09
C THR A 138 -5.23 -10.31 -0.65
#